data_AF-A0A6N2VR64-F1
#
_entry.id   AF-A0A6N2VR64-F1
#
_cell.length_a   1.000
_cell.length_b   1.000
_cell.length_c   1.000
_cell.angle_alpha   90.00
_cell.angle_beta   90.00
_cell.angle_gamma   90.00
#
_symmetry.space_group_name_H-M   'P 1'
#
loop_
_entity.id
_entity.type
_entity.pdbx_description
1 polymer ?
#
loop_
_entity_poly.entity_id
_entity_poly.type
_entity_poly.pdbx_seq_one_letter_code
_entity_poly.pdbx_strand_id
1 'polypeptide(L)'
;MDVEILSVEIKKGIVYFYCNDVSDENLRRMERMRDDAAEEELVFSFDTHNPKVFKTLRAWLHNQKIAKGSATWGEALQSVVGTITVLPKKYREWN
;
A
#
# COMPACT_ATOMS: atom_id res chain seq x y z
N MET A 1 8.39 1.98 2.82
CA MET A 1 7.86 3.34 2.71
C MET A 1 6.62 3.36 3.53
N ASP A 2 6.56 4.28 4.49
CA ASP A 2 5.43 4.47 5.38
C ASP A 2 4.30 5.11 4.58
N VAL A 3 3.19 4.40 4.49
CA VAL A 3 2.06 4.77 3.66
C VAL A 3 0.76 4.49 4.39
N GLU A 4 -0.26 5.29 4.13
CA GLU A 4 -1.65 4.98 4.46
C GLU A 4 -2.31 4.34 3.25
N ILE A 5 -2.91 3.15 3.39
CA ILE A 5 -3.63 2.49 2.30
C ILE A 5 -5.03 3.07 2.20
N LEU A 6 -5.34 3.75 1.10
CA LEU A 6 -6.66 4.36 0.85
C LEU A 6 -7.62 3.38 0.16
N SER A 7 -7.11 2.58 -0.77
CA SER A 7 -7.91 1.56 -1.45
C SER A 7 -7.04 0.48 -2.06
N VAL A 8 -7.68 -0.66 -2.36
CA VAL A 8 -7.06 -1.80 -3.03
C VAL A 8 -7.92 -2.24 -4.21
N GLU A 9 -7.29 -2.39 -5.37
CA GLU A 9 -7.92 -2.87 -6.60
C GLU A 9 -7.19 -4.11 -7.13
N ILE A 10 -7.93 -5.06 -7.70
CA ILE A 10 -7.36 -6.19 -8.43
C ILE A 10 -7.79 -6.09 -9.88
N LYS A 11 -6.83 -5.90 -10.79
CA LYS A 11 -7.09 -5.78 -12.22
C LYS A 11 -6.22 -6.74 -12.99
N LYS A 12 -6.85 -7.70 -13.67
CA LYS A 12 -6.18 -8.73 -14.50
C LYS A 12 -5.02 -9.40 -13.74
N GLY A 13 -5.22 -9.81 -12.49
CA GLY A 13 -4.18 -10.50 -11.70
C GLY A 13 -3.07 -9.59 -11.14
N ILE A 14 -3.17 -8.27 -11.29
CA ILE A 14 -2.29 -7.31 -10.62
C ILE A 14 -3.06 -6.67 -9.47
N VAL A 15 -2.43 -6.62 -8.30
CA VAL A 15 -2.97 -5.89 -7.14
C VAL A 15 -2.37 -4.51 -7.07
N TYR A 16 -3.24 -3.51 -6.99
CA TYR A 16 -2.89 -2.11 -6.84
C TYR A 16 -3.29 -1.64 -5.45
N PHE A 17 -2.35 -1.04 -4.73
CA PHE A 17 -2.61 -0.27 -3.53
C PHE A 17 -2.48 1.20 -3.88
N TYR A 18 -3.54 1.96 -3.65
CA TYR A 18 -3.53 3.41 -3.73
C TYR A 18 -3.34 3.94 -2.32
N CYS A 19 -2.34 4.80 -2.14
CA CYS A 19 -1.88 5.18 -0.83
C CYS A 19 -1.53 6.67 -0.75
N ASN A 20 -1.49 7.20 0.47
CA ASN A 20 -0.83 8.48 0.76
C ASN A 20 0.57 8.25 1.31
N ASP A 21 1.53 9.11 0.92
CA ASP A 21 2.84 9.18 1.56
C ASP A 21 2.72 9.82 2.95
N VAL A 22 2.87 9.00 3.98
CA VAL A 22 2.89 9.45 5.39
C VAL A 22 4.27 9.32 6.01
N SER A 23 5.33 9.28 5.18
CA SER A 23 6.70 9.30 5.67
C SER A 23 7.01 10.61 6.39
N ASP A 24 7.86 10.54 7.42
CA ASP A 24 8.29 11.71 8.20
C ASP A 24 8.84 12.85 7.32
N GLU A 25 9.49 12.50 6.21
CA GLU A 25 10.01 13.46 5.24
C GLU A 25 8.87 14.24 4.56
N ASN A 26 7.83 13.54 4.10
CA ASN A 26 6.68 14.17 3.48
C ASN A 26 5.85 14.96 4.50
N LEU A 27 5.64 14.44 5.71
CA LEU A 27 4.95 15.16 6.79
C LEU A 27 5.64 16.50 7.11
N ARG A 28 6.97 16.51 7.25
CA ARG A 28 7.75 17.75 7.46
C ARG A 28 7.72 18.70 6.26
N ARG A 29 7.60 18.18 5.04
CA ARG A 29 7.40 19.00 3.84
C ARG A 29 6.03 19.66 3.89
N MET A 30 4.97 18.92 4.21
CA MET A 30 3.60 19.46 4.32
C MET A 30 3.51 20.53 5.40
N GLU A 31 4.10 20.31 6.58
CA GLU A 31 4.14 21.32 7.67
C GLU A 31 4.78 22.65 7.23
N ARG A 32 5.77 22.61 6.33
CA ARG A 32 6.40 23.82 5.77
C ARG A 32 5.54 24.53 4.74
N MET A 33 4.72 23.79 4.00
CA MET A 33 3.86 24.32 2.94
C MET A 33 2.49 24.79 3.46
N ARG A 34 2.08 24.35 4.67
CA ARG A 34 0.82 24.72 5.34
C ARG A 34 -0.40 24.57 4.43
N ASP A 35 -0.91 25.67 3.89
CA ASP A 35 -2.17 25.73 3.14
C ASP A 35 -2.02 25.31 1.67
N ASP A 36 -0.79 25.33 1.13
CA ASP A 36 -0.50 24.92 -0.25
C ASP A 36 -0.05 23.44 -0.34
N ALA A 37 -0.03 22.73 0.78
CA ALA A 37 0.38 21.33 0.82
C ALA A 37 -0.74 20.41 0.29
N ALA A 38 -0.46 19.69 -0.79
CA ALA A 38 -1.29 18.56 -1.24
C ALA A 38 -0.69 17.25 -0.73
N GLU A 39 -1.55 16.29 -0.40
CA GLU A 39 -1.14 14.92 -0.09
C GLU A 39 -0.41 14.31 -1.31
N GLU A 40 0.68 13.57 -1.06
CA GLU A 40 1.38 12.86 -2.12
C GLU A 40 0.76 11.47 -2.28
N GLU A 41 -0.04 11.31 -3.33
CA GLU A 41 -0.64 10.04 -3.71
C GLU A 41 0.42 9.11 -4.35
N LEU A 42 0.38 7.85 -3.95
CA LEU A 42 1.29 6.79 -4.37
C LEU A 42 0.50 5.58 -4.84
N VAL A 43 1.03 4.92 -5.87
CA VAL A 43 0.50 3.62 -6.33
C VAL A 43 1.59 2.56 -6.15
N PHE A 44 1.21 1.43 -5.56
CA PHE A 44 2.04 0.24 -5.50
C PHE A 44 1.37 -0.89 -6.27
N SER A 45 2.10 -1.54 -7.18
CA SER A 45 1.57 -2.66 -7.96
C SER A 45 2.34 -3.96 -7.73
N PHE A 46 1.57 -5.03 -7.58
CA PHE A 46 2.06 -6.38 -7.34
C PHE A 46 1.46 -7.33 -8.38
N ASP A 47 2.24 -7.64 -9.42
CA ASP A 47 1.86 -8.64 -10.41
C ASP A 47 1.89 -10.05 -9.82
N THR A 48 0.70 -10.63 -9.58
CA THR A 48 0.57 -11.93 -8.94
C THR A 48 0.88 -13.10 -9.87
N HIS A 49 0.99 -12.87 -11.19
CA HIS A 49 1.49 -13.91 -12.11
C HIS A 49 2.97 -14.20 -11.88
N ASN A 50 3.73 -13.25 -11.35
CA ASN A 50 5.11 -13.46 -10.96
C ASN A 50 5.17 -14.13 -9.58
N PRO A 51 5.63 -15.40 -9.47
CA PRO A 51 5.60 -16.13 -8.19
C PRO A 51 6.42 -15.47 -7.08
N LYS A 52 7.49 -14.74 -7.42
CA LYS A 52 8.33 -14.04 -6.43
C LYS A 52 7.60 -12.82 -5.86
N VAL A 53 6.90 -12.07 -6.71
CA VAL A 53 6.09 -10.91 -6.31
C VAL A 53 4.91 -11.39 -5.48
N PHE A 54 4.19 -12.43 -5.95
CA PHE A 54 3.08 -13.03 -5.21
C PHE A 54 3.51 -13.53 -3.83
N LYS A 55 4.64 -14.25 -3.73
CA LYS A 55 5.19 -14.69 -2.44
C LYS A 55 5.51 -13.52 -1.52
N THR A 56 6.01 -12.42 -2.06
CA THR A 56 6.31 -11.20 -1.29
C THR A 56 5.04 -10.57 -0.75
N LEU A 57 4.03 -10.36 -1.60
CA LEU A 57 2.74 -9.79 -1.20
C LEU A 57 2.06 -10.67 -0.15
N ARG A 58 2.04 -11.98 -0.36
CA ARG A 58 1.45 -12.95 0.58
C ARG A 58 2.16 -12.91 1.94
N ALA A 59 3.50 -12.88 1.95
CA ALA A 59 4.25 -12.77 3.20
C ALA A 59 3.97 -11.46 3.93
N TRP A 60 3.90 -10.35 3.19
CA TRP A 60 3.54 -9.05 3.75
C TRP A 60 2.13 -9.06 4.36
N LEU A 61 1.12 -9.60 3.65
CA LEU A 61 -0.25 -9.72 4.14
C LEU A 61 -0.34 -10.57 5.42
N HIS A 62 0.37 -11.70 5.49
CA HIS A 62 0.39 -12.55 6.68
C HIS A 62 0.96 -11.84 7.92
N ASN A 63 1.82 -10.84 7.73
CA ASN A 63 2.37 -10.04 8.82
C ASN A 63 1.42 -8.91 9.28
N GLN A 64 0.32 -8.65 8.55
CA GLN A 64 -0.67 -7.67 8.95
C GLN A 64 -1.63 -8.28 9.97
N LYS A 65 -1.61 -7.80 11.21
CA LYS A 65 -2.50 -8.30 12.27
C LYS A 65 -3.99 -8.20 11.90
N ILE A 66 -4.36 -7.16 11.15
CA ILE A 66 -5.74 -6.90 10.70
C ILE A 66 -6.24 -7.89 9.63
N ALA A 67 -5.32 -8.54 8.91
CA ALA A 67 -5.65 -9.59 7.94
C ALA A 67 -5.78 -10.99 8.59
N LYS A 68 -5.59 -11.10 9.92
CA LYS A 68 -5.70 -12.38 10.62
C LYS A 68 -7.16 -12.81 10.70
N GLY A 69 -7.44 -14.02 10.23
CA GLY A 69 -8.78 -14.61 10.25
C GLY A 69 -9.60 -14.35 8.99
N SER A 70 -9.06 -13.64 7.99
CA SER A 70 -9.68 -13.52 6.67
C SER A 70 -9.80 -14.91 6.02
N ALA A 71 -10.99 -15.24 5.53
CA ALA A 71 -11.29 -16.50 4.88
C ALA A 71 -10.84 -16.49 3.41
N THR A 72 -10.85 -15.30 2.79
CA THR A 72 -10.48 -15.12 1.38
C THR A 72 -9.35 -14.11 1.21
N TRP A 73 -8.70 -14.17 0.05
CA TRP A 73 -7.66 -13.21 -0.32
C TRP A 73 -8.22 -11.80 -0.51
N GLY A 74 -9.45 -11.69 -1.04
CA GLY A 74 -10.16 -10.42 -1.16
C GLY A 74 -10.43 -9.78 0.20
N GLU A 75 -10.88 -10.56 1.18
CA GLU A 75 -11.08 -10.07 2.56
C GLU A 75 -9.76 -9.59 3.19
N ALA A 76 -8.68 -10.35 3.02
CA ALA A 76 -7.37 -9.98 3.57
C ALA A 76 -6.82 -8.67 2.95
N LEU A 77 -7.08 -8.44 1.67
CA LEU A 77 -6.70 -7.20 0.98
C LEU A 77 -7.58 -6.02 1.38
N GLN A 78 -8.89 -6.23 1.54
CA GLN A 78 -9.78 -5.16 1.95
C GLN A 78 -9.58 -4.77 3.42
N SER A 79 -9.20 -5.71 4.29
CA SER A 79 -9.01 -5.41 5.71
C SER A 79 -7.83 -4.49 6.02
N VAL A 80 -6.88 -4.31 5.08
CA VAL A 80 -5.74 -3.41 5.26
C VAL A 80 -6.02 -1.97 4.80
N VAL A 81 -7.19 -1.70 4.22
CA VAL A 81 -7.64 -0.33 3.88
C VAL A 81 -7.81 0.49 5.16
N GLY A 82 -7.33 1.73 5.15
CA GLY A 82 -7.30 2.65 6.29
C GLY A 82 -6.17 2.38 7.28
N THR A 83 -5.21 1.51 6.95
CA THR A 83 -4.05 1.24 7.82
C THR A 83 -2.80 1.97 7.36
N ILE A 84 -2.01 2.43 8.33
CA ILE A 84 -0.64 2.90 8.12
C ILE A 84 0.30 1.70 8.22
N THR A 85 1.14 1.53 7.20
CA THR A 85 2.01 0.37 7.08
C THR A 85 3.23 0.67 6.22
N VAL A 86 4.16 -0.29 6.17
CA VAL A 86 5.37 -0.20 5.36
C VAL A 86 5.22 -1.04 4.09
N LEU A 87 5.21 -0.39 2.92
CA LEU A 87 5.28 -1.07 1.63
C LEU A 87 6.70 -1.02 1.03
N PRO A 88 7.15 -2.06 0.30
CA PRO A 88 8.47 -2.07 -0.31
C PRO A 88 8.55 -1.11 -1.51
N LYS A 89 9.46 -0.12 -1.43
CA LYS A 89 9.64 0.94 -2.46
C LYS A 89 9.80 0.42 -3.89
N LYS A 90 10.37 -0.78 -4.08
CA LYS A 90 10.58 -1.39 -5.40
C LYS A 90 9.29 -1.72 -6.16
N TYR A 91 8.14 -1.71 -5.48
CA TYR A 91 6.82 -1.93 -6.09
C TYR A 91 6.04 -0.63 -6.27
N ARG A 92 6.62 0.53 -5.92
CA ARG A 92 6.04 1.85 -6.21
C ARG A 92 6.08 2.05 -7.73
N GLU A 93 4.96 2.49 -8.28
CA GLU A 93 4.90 2.99 -9.65
C GLU A 93 5.47 4.41 -9.69
N TRP A 94 6.40 4.64 -10.61
CA TRP A 94 6.99 5.95 -10.85
C TRP A 94 6.42 6.42 -12.19
N ASN A 95 5.41 7.29 -12.12
CA ASN A 95 4.89 8.00 -13.29
C ASN A 95 5.84 9.11 -13.72
#